data_AF-A0A368VEQ7-F1
#
_entry.id   AF-A0A368VEQ7-F1
#
_cell.length_a   1.000
_cell.length_b   1.000
_cell.length_c   1.000
_cell.angle_alpha   90.00
_cell.angle_beta   90.00
_cell.angle_gamma   90.00
#
_symmetry.space_group_name_H-M   'P 1'
#
loop_
_entity.id
_entity.type
_entity.pdbx_description
1 polymer ?
#
loop_
_entity_poly.entity_id
_entity_poly.type
_entity_poly.pdbx_seq_one_letter_code
_entity_poly.pdbx_strand_id
1 'polypeptide(L)'
;MRQRTYVAEVGEVNAALLATASRTAWLAPEYRPRDLGDGRVALSELALGASRELGEEEDGAITDDADGLQIWIGDDSYELITE
;
A
#
# COMPACT_ATOMS: atom_id res chain seq x y z
N MET A 1 21.53 4.60 -3.04
CA MET A 1 20.16 5.13 -3.24
C MET A 1 19.38 4.84 -1.97
N ARG A 2 18.81 5.86 -1.33
CA ARG A 2 17.93 5.66 -0.16
C ARG A 2 16.63 5.09 -0.69
N GLN A 3 16.33 3.83 -0.39
CA GLN A 3 15.01 3.26 -0.70
C GLN A 3 14.01 3.95 0.22
N ARG A 4 13.08 4.72 -0.35
CA ARG A 4 11.98 5.32 0.41
C ARG A 4 10.98 4.23 0.75
N THR A 5 10.54 4.21 2.01
CA THR A 5 9.48 3.33 2.48
C THR A 5 8.29 4.21 2.81
N TYR A 6 7.12 3.83 2.32
CA TYR A 6 5.86 4.49 2.58
C TYR A 6 5.04 3.59 3.49
N VAL A 7 4.50 4.13 4.58
CA VAL A 7 3.78 3.37 5.60
C VAL A 7 2.40 3.97 5.82
N ALA A 8 1.39 3.11 5.91
CA ALA A 8 0.02 3.47 6.21
C ALA A 8 -0.50 2.65 7.40
N GLU A 9 -1.28 3.30 8.26
CA GLU A 9 -2.03 2.66 9.35
C GLU A 9 -3.42 2.30 8.83
N VAL A 10 -3.60 1.03 8.44
CA VAL A 10 -4.81 0.54 7.76
C VAL A 10 -5.66 -0.39 8.65
N GLY A 11 -5.14 -0.79 9.80
CA GLY A 11 -5.74 -1.80 10.68
C GLY A 11 -5.28 -3.23 10.36
N GLU A 12 -5.32 -4.12 11.35
CA GLU A 12 -4.71 -5.46 11.27
C GLU A 12 -5.27 -6.32 10.12
N VAL A 13 -6.59 -6.29 9.94
CA VAL A 13 -7.29 -7.06 8.88
C VAL A 13 -6.84 -6.59 7.50
N ASN A 14 -6.79 -5.28 7.30
CA ASN A 14 -6.45 -4.65 6.04
C ASN A 14 -4.96 -4.81 5.71
N ALA A 15 -4.07 -4.67 6.70
CA ALA A 15 -2.64 -4.91 6.51
C ALA A 15 -2.37 -6.35 6.07
N ALA A 16 -3.02 -7.32 6.72
CA ALA A 16 -2.94 -8.72 6.33
C ALA A 16 -3.51 -8.97 4.93
N LEU A 17 -4.68 -8.37 4.61
CA LEU A 17 -5.31 -8.49 3.29
C LEU A 17 -4.41 -7.93 2.19
N LEU A 18 -3.86 -6.72 2.37
CA LEU A 18 -2.95 -6.09 1.41
C LEU A 18 -1.67 -6.90 1.19
N ALA A 19 -1.17 -7.58 2.22
CA ALA A 19 0.05 -8.37 2.13
C ALA A 19 -0.16 -9.79 1.58
N THR A 20 -1.40 -10.30 1.54
CA THR A 20 -1.66 -11.73 1.24
C THR A 20 -2.71 -11.99 0.16
N ALA A 21 -3.68 -11.09 -0.01
CA ALA A 21 -4.86 -11.31 -0.83
C ALA A 21 -5.11 -10.22 -1.88
N SER A 22 -4.48 -9.05 -1.77
CA SER A 22 -4.52 -8.02 -2.83
C SER A 22 -3.84 -8.51 -4.10
N ARG A 23 -4.16 -7.86 -5.22
CA ARG A 23 -3.54 -8.17 -6.51
C ARG A 23 -2.03 -7.97 -6.51
N THR A 24 -1.54 -6.97 -5.78
CA THR A 24 -0.10 -6.69 -5.64
C THR A 24 0.61 -7.67 -4.71
N ALA A 25 -0.10 -8.33 -3.80
CA ALA A 25 0.47 -9.39 -2.95
C ALA A 25 1.04 -10.58 -3.74
N TRP A 26 0.57 -10.78 -4.98
CA TRP A 26 0.96 -11.87 -5.87
C TRP A 26 2.17 -11.53 -6.75
N LEU A 27 2.63 -10.28 -6.71
CA LEU A 27 3.84 -9.84 -7.43
C LEU A 27 5.12 -10.35 -6.75
N ALA A 28 6.26 -10.12 -7.40
CA ALA A 28 7.54 -10.42 -6.79
C ALA A 28 7.72 -9.61 -5.48
N PRO A 29 8.50 -10.12 -4.50
CA PRO A 29 8.55 -9.53 -3.14
C PRO A 29 8.92 -8.05 -3.06
N GLU A 30 9.62 -7.51 -4.05
CA GLU A 30 10.00 -6.10 -4.12
C GLU A 30 8.86 -5.17 -4.55
N TYR A 31 7.80 -5.70 -5.18
CA TYR A 31 6.63 -4.98 -5.69
C TYR A 31 5.37 -5.17 -4.84
N ARG A 32 5.43 -5.98 -3.78
CA ARG A 32 4.26 -6.28 -2.95
C ARG A 32 4.21 -5.44 -1.67
N PRO A 33 3.02 -5.15 -1.14
CA PRO A 33 2.86 -4.59 0.19
C PRO A 33 3.39 -5.55 1.26
N ARG A 34 3.93 -5.00 2.33
CA ARG A 34 4.45 -5.76 3.47
C ARG A 34 3.71 -5.37 4.74
N ASP A 35 3.05 -6.34 5.35
CA ASP A 35 2.51 -6.20 6.69
C ASP A 35 3.66 -6.02 7.70
N LEU A 36 3.61 -4.92 8.47
CA LEU A 36 4.55 -4.60 9.55
C LEU A 36 4.04 -5.03 10.93
N GLY A 37 2.80 -5.51 11.03
CA GLY A 37 2.09 -5.71 12.27
C GLY A 37 1.46 -4.42 12.82
N ASP A 38 0.67 -4.56 13.89
CA ASP A 38 -0.06 -3.45 14.54
C ASP A 38 -0.94 -2.65 13.58
N GLY A 39 -1.46 -3.30 12.53
CA GLY A 39 -2.30 -2.67 11.52
C GLY A 39 -1.57 -1.75 10.55
N ARG A 40 -0.25 -1.90 10.41
CA ARG A 40 0.57 -1.10 9.50
C ARG A 40 1.02 -1.88 8.29
N VAL A 41 1.00 -1.22 7.13
CA VAL A 41 1.51 -1.78 5.88
C VAL A 41 2.59 -0.87 5.31
N ALA A 42 3.65 -1.48 4.78
CA ALA A 42 4.74 -0.79 4.11
C ALA A 42 4.77 -1.09 2.61
N LEU A 43 5.05 -0.04 1.85
CA LEU A 43 5.33 -0.08 0.42
C LEU A 43 6.75 0.43 0.18
N SER A 44 7.54 -0.35 -0.54
CA SER A 44 8.76 0.16 -1.17
C SER A 44 8.38 1.13 -2.30
N GLU A 45 9.34 1.93 -2.78
CA GLU A 45 9.13 2.76 -3.97
C GLU A 45 8.66 1.95 -5.20
N LEU A 46 9.14 0.71 -5.35
CA LEU A 46 8.71 -0.21 -6.41
C LEU A 46 7.28 -0.73 -6.20
N ALA A 47 6.95 -1.09 -4.96
CA ALA A 47 5.61 -1.55 -4.60
C ALA A 47 4.58 -0.43 -4.74
N LEU A 48 4.95 0.81 -4.40
CA LEU A 48 4.13 1.98 -4.62
C LEU A 48 3.87 2.19 -6.12
N GLY A 49 4.90 2.09 -6.95
CA GLY A 49 4.78 2.18 -8.41
C GLY A 49 3.83 1.12 -8.97
N ALA A 50 3.99 -0.15 -8.56
CA ALA A 50 3.10 -1.23 -8.98
C ALA A 50 1.64 -1.01 -8.52
N SER A 51 1.46 -0.49 -7.32
CA SER A 51 0.13 -0.22 -6.75
C SER A 51 -0.57 0.98 -7.41
N ARG A 52 0.18 1.94 -7.97
CA ARG A 52 -0.35 3.04 -8.79
C ARG A 52 -0.87 2.61 -10.16
N GLU A 53 -0.48 1.43 -10.63
CA GLU A 53 -1.01 0.87 -11.88
C GLU A 53 -2.32 0.09 -11.69
N LEU A 54 -2.77 -0.06 -10.43
CA LEU A 54 -4.09 -0.63 -10.12
C LEU A 54 -5.20 0.38 -10.44
N GLY A 55 -6.39 -0.13 -10.78
CA GLY A 55 -7.59 0.69 -10.87
C GLY A 55 -8.10 1.04 -9.47
N GLU A 56 -8.77 2.20 -9.34
CA GLU A 56 -9.31 2.70 -8.07
C GLU A 56 -10.32 1.75 -7.40
N GLU A 57 -10.88 0.80 -8.16
CA GLU A 57 -11.79 -0.25 -7.68
C GLU A 57 -11.08 -1.39 -6.94
N GLU A 58 -9.75 -1.46 -6.99
CA GLU A 58 -8.95 -2.57 -6.46
C GLU A 58 -8.31 -2.21 -5.10
N ASP A 59 -8.37 -3.14 -4.13
CA ASP A 59 -7.69 -2.97 -2.85
C ASP A 59 -6.17 -2.82 -3.04
N GLY A 60 -5.65 -1.72 -2.48
CA GLY A 60 -4.26 -1.33 -2.59
C GLY A 60 -3.99 -0.28 -3.68
N ALA A 61 -5.02 0.23 -4.37
CA ALA A 61 -4.86 1.33 -5.31
C ALA A 61 -4.29 2.58 -4.62
N ILE A 62 -3.46 3.33 -5.35
CA ILE A 62 -2.75 4.50 -4.82
C ILE A 62 -3.23 5.75 -5.55
N THR A 63 -3.63 6.75 -4.79
CA THR A 63 -3.87 8.11 -5.30
C THR A 63 -2.82 9.09 -4.75
N ASP A 64 -2.51 10.09 -5.56
CA ASP A 64 -1.52 11.13 -5.27
C ASP A 64 -2.17 12.47 -5.62
N ASP A 65 -2.82 13.06 -4.62
CA ASP A 65 -3.62 14.27 -4.77
C ASP A 65 -3.08 15.40 -3.89
N ALA A 66 -3.80 16.52 -3.82
CA ALA A 66 -3.41 17.67 -2.99
C ALA A 66 -3.29 17.32 -1.49
N ASP A 67 -4.00 16.30 -1.03
CA ASP A 67 -3.96 15.75 0.33
C ASP A 67 -2.82 14.75 0.56
N GLY A 68 -1.98 14.53 -0.46
CA GLY A 68 -0.82 13.63 -0.40
C GLY A 68 -1.11 12.24 -0.95
N LEU A 69 -0.28 11.29 -0.53
CA LEU A 69 -0.30 9.91 -1.02
C LEU A 69 -1.25 9.09 -0.17
N GLN A 70 -2.20 8.38 -0.80
CA GLN A 70 -3.18 7.57 -0.09
C GLN A 70 -3.28 6.17 -0.70
N ILE A 71 -3.57 5.17 0.14
CA ILE A 71 -3.90 3.81 -0.25
C ILE A 71 -5.38 3.54 -0.02
N TRP A 72 -6.05 2.97 -1.01
CA TRP A 72 -7.48 2.65 -0.98
C TRP A 72 -7.73 1.19 -0.65
N ILE A 73 -8.69 0.93 0.23
CA ILE A 73 -9.15 -0.42 0.61
C ILE A 73 -10.68 -0.36 0.73
N GLY A 74 -11.38 -1.01 -0.20
CA GLY A 74 -12.81 -0.81 -0.38
C GLY A 74 -13.14 0.66 -0.68
N ASP A 75 -13.94 1.28 0.20
CA ASP A 75 -14.36 2.70 0.09
C ASP A 75 -13.52 3.63 0.99
N ASP A 76 -12.62 3.06 1.80
CA ASP A 76 -11.80 3.80 2.76
C ASP A 76 -10.42 4.10 2.16
N SER A 77 -9.90 5.31 2.42
CA SER A 77 -8.52 5.68 2.08
C SER A 77 -7.69 5.94 3.34
N TYR A 78 -6.40 5.62 3.25
CA TYR A 78 -5.45 5.74 4.36
C TYR A 78 -4.20 6.49 3.88
N GLU A 79 -3.72 7.42 4.70
CA GLU A 79 -2.54 8.21 4.37
C GLU A 79 -1.26 7.36 4.36
N LEU A 80 -0.41 7.58 3.36
CA LEU A 80 0.93 7.01 3.25
C LEU A 80 1.98 8.05 3.63
N ILE A 81 2.64 7.84 4.76
CA ILE A 81 3.74 8.67 5.24
C ILE A 81 5.09 8.05 4.86
N THR A 82 6.08 8.89 4.57
CA THR A 82 7.45 8.42 4.30
C THR A 82 8.19 8.20 5.62
N GLU A 83 8.73 7.00 5.84
CA GLU A 83 9.64 6.65 6.95
C GLU A 83 11.11 6.51 6.50
#